data_AF-A0A7Y9L6W3-F1
#
_entry.id   AF-A0A7Y9L6W3-F1
#
_cell.length_a   1.000
_cell.length_b   1.000
_cell.length_c   1.000
_cell.angle_alpha   90.00
_cell.angle_beta   90.00
_cell.angle_gamma   90.00
#
_symmetry.space_group_name_H-M   'P 1'
#
loop_
_entity.id
_entity.type
_entity.pdbx_description
1 polymer ?
#
loop_
_entity_poly.entity_id
_entity_poly.type
_entity_poly.pdbx_seq_one_letter_code
_entity_poly.pdbx_strand_id
1 'polypeptide(L)'
;MIDTLEFSLYNTYYDYNSIKQIFEGKMQFKVNSTYPNGSALTFNYKNYSFTLTQHHLIAKGSLTKLYYDDNLQNLNFSQVQEALTEFETLFGIPFDKAIVTRVDIASSMLMDQLPKLYIDILQAPSGFEADNKRTTKTFKHHATVICIYDKVEQLRIDRYQRAAYNKFKGHNILKYEYRCKSYTFRTLSDGITTFDCLYSPQFYKALLKEWYEGYKLIPKLTLPYASQLNYTSLSAFKESLLKIGINTIGGIEVLMGGLKHIKMPKFVRGAIKRYLESLPKLKPLSPILQKELDDKIDFAYESAMLELQDTL
;
A
#
# COMPACT_ATOMS: atom_id res chain seq x y z
N MET A 1 2.64 9.70 -2.11
CA MET A 1 1.50 9.99 -1.23
C MET A 1 1.88 9.77 0.21
N ILE A 2 1.53 10.69 1.10
CA ILE A 2 1.46 10.38 2.54
C ILE A 2 0.04 9.93 2.83
N ASP A 3 -0.13 8.70 3.33
CA ASP A 3 -1.45 8.15 3.66
C ASP A 3 -1.73 8.19 5.16
N THR A 4 -0.80 7.73 5.99
CA THR A 4 -0.91 7.77 7.46
C THR A 4 0.18 8.67 8.02
N LEU A 5 -0.18 9.50 8.99
CA LEU A 5 0.75 10.33 9.74
C LEU A 5 0.46 10.18 11.24
N GLU A 6 1.51 9.85 12.01
CA GLU A 6 1.49 9.94 13.46
C GLU A 6 2.60 10.89 13.94
N PHE A 7 2.27 11.76 14.89
CA PHE A 7 3.22 12.69 15.48
C PHE A 7 2.92 12.88 16.97
N SER A 8 3.94 13.33 17.70
CA SER A 8 3.85 13.63 19.11
C SER A 8 4.49 14.97 19.45
N LEU A 9 3.77 15.81 20.20
CA LEU A 9 4.27 17.07 20.72
C LEU A 9 4.44 16.94 22.24
N TYR A 10 5.58 17.38 22.78
CA TYR A 10 5.82 17.42 24.23
C TYR A 10 5.05 18.57 24.88
N ASN A 11 4.58 18.37 26.11
CA ASN A 11 3.88 19.38 26.92
C ASN A 11 4.72 20.64 27.23
N THR A 12 6.03 20.62 27.01
CA THR A 12 6.88 21.81 27.10
C THR A 12 6.53 22.86 26.04
N TYR A 13 5.81 22.47 24.99
CA TYR A 13 5.42 23.33 23.86
C TYR A 13 3.95 23.73 23.88
N TYR A 14 3.16 23.31 24.89
CA TYR A 14 1.76 23.70 25.00
C TYR A 14 1.25 23.66 26.45
N ASP A 15 0.28 24.51 26.77
CA ASP A 15 -0.43 24.39 28.05
C ASP A 15 -1.52 23.30 27.98
N TYR A 16 -1.45 22.32 28.88
CA TYR A 16 -2.36 21.17 28.89
C TYR A 16 -3.83 21.57 28.98
N ASN A 17 -4.16 22.53 29.87
CA ASN A 17 -5.55 22.93 30.09
C ASN A 17 -6.12 23.69 28.89
N SER A 18 -5.30 24.53 28.27
CA SER A 18 -5.64 25.27 27.05
C SER A 18 -5.95 24.33 25.88
N ILE A 19 -5.08 23.34 25.62
CA ILE A 19 -5.32 22.34 24.55
C ILE A 19 -6.55 21.51 24.85
N LYS A 20 -6.71 21.07 26.09
CA LYS A 20 -7.89 20.33 26.53
C LYS A 20 -9.18 21.12 26.24
N GLN A 21 -9.20 22.42 26.56
CA GLN A 21 -10.37 23.28 26.31
C GLN A 21 -10.65 23.45 24.81
N ILE A 22 -9.60 23.63 23.99
CA ILE A 22 -9.75 23.70 22.53
C ILE A 22 -10.35 22.40 21.98
N PHE A 23 -9.85 21.25 22.41
CA PHE A 23 -10.34 19.95 21.95
C PHE A 23 -11.76 19.69 22.41
N GLU A 24 -12.10 20.03 23.66
CA GLU A 24 -13.46 19.95 24.19
C GLU A 24 -14.45 20.84 23.42
N GLY A 25 -14.00 21.98 22.89
CA GLY A 25 -14.82 22.88 22.08
C GLY A 25 -14.96 22.48 20.60
N LYS A 26 -14.02 21.70 20.05
CA LYS A 26 -13.94 21.41 18.60
C LYS A 26 -14.17 19.95 18.21
N MET A 27 -14.05 18.99 19.13
CA MET A 27 -14.05 17.56 18.80
C MET A 27 -15.32 16.82 19.26
N GLN A 28 -15.69 15.80 18.49
CA GLN A 28 -17.01 15.16 18.59
C GLN A 28 -17.10 14.04 19.63
N PHE A 29 -15.97 13.47 20.03
CA PHE A 29 -15.95 12.29 20.89
C PHE A 29 -14.76 12.34 21.84
N LYS A 30 -14.98 11.97 23.10
CA LYS A 30 -13.99 11.96 24.17
C LYS A 30 -14.02 10.63 24.92
N VAL A 31 -12.86 10.01 25.07
CA VAL A 31 -12.65 8.83 25.91
C VAL A 31 -11.65 9.18 27.01
N ASN A 32 -12.03 8.89 28.25
CA ASN A 32 -11.12 8.95 29.38
C ASN A 32 -10.54 7.55 29.61
N SER A 33 -9.23 7.43 29.64
CA SER A 33 -8.55 6.18 29.97
C SER A 33 -7.63 6.39 31.16
N THR A 34 -7.71 5.49 32.13
CA THR A 34 -6.85 5.49 33.32
C THR A 34 -5.90 4.30 33.23
N TYR A 35 -4.61 4.57 33.33
CA TYR A 35 -3.54 3.58 33.36
C TYR A 35 -2.86 3.62 34.73
N PRO A 36 -2.10 2.58 35.12
CA PRO A 36 -1.37 2.57 36.39
C PRO A 36 -0.41 3.77 36.56
N ASN A 37 0.01 4.38 35.45
CA ASN A 37 1.03 5.42 35.41
C ASN A 37 0.48 6.81 35.02
N GLY A 38 -0.84 6.97 34.93
CA GLY A 38 -1.46 8.25 34.55
C GLY A 38 -2.77 8.11 33.77
N SER A 39 -3.38 9.25 33.44
CA SER A 39 -4.59 9.31 32.63
C SER A 39 -4.33 9.85 31.23
N ALA A 40 -5.18 9.46 30.29
CA ALA A 40 -5.18 9.98 28.93
C ALA A 40 -6.60 10.42 28.55
N LEU A 41 -6.69 11.55 27.85
CA LEU A 41 -7.90 12.03 27.21
C LEU A 41 -7.74 11.83 25.71
N THR A 42 -8.56 10.98 25.10
CA THR A 42 -8.55 10.80 23.65
C THR A 42 -9.74 11.49 23.02
N PHE A 43 -9.47 12.33 22.04
CA PHE A 43 -10.45 13.05 21.27
C PHE A 43 -10.39 12.65 19.80
N ASN A 44 -11.54 12.56 19.13
CA ASN A 44 -11.59 12.25 17.71
C ASN A 44 -12.04 13.45 16.89
N TYR A 45 -11.31 13.70 15.80
CA TYR A 45 -11.67 14.66 14.76
C TYR A 45 -11.57 13.97 13.40
N LYS A 46 -12.70 13.87 12.69
CA LYS A 46 -12.81 13.04 11.48
C LYS A 46 -12.22 11.64 11.72
N ASN A 47 -11.17 11.27 10.99
CA ASN A 47 -10.48 9.98 11.09
C ASN A 47 -9.20 10.01 11.95
N TYR A 48 -8.92 11.13 12.61
CA TYR A 48 -7.77 11.29 13.50
C TYR A 48 -8.17 11.16 14.97
N SER A 49 -7.31 10.48 15.72
CA SER A 49 -7.34 10.38 17.17
C SER A 49 -6.24 11.25 17.77
N PHE A 50 -6.61 12.12 18.70
CA PHE A 50 -5.72 12.97 19.48
C PHE A 50 -5.75 12.53 20.93
N THR A 51 -4.67 11.92 21.38
CA THR A 51 -4.51 11.46 22.75
C THR A 51 -3.64 12.45 23.53
N LEU A 52 -4.26 13.15 24.45
CA LEU A 52 -3.61 14.07 25.38
C LEU A 52 -3.27 13.31 26.67
N THR A 53 -2.00 13.30 27.02
CA THR A 53 -1.46 12.76 28.29
C THR A 53 -0.82 13.89 29.09
N GLN A 54 -0.36 13.61 30.31
CA GLN A 54 0.38 14.60 31.10
C GLN A 54 1.66 15.10 30.42
N HIS A 55 2.27 14.31 29.55
CA HIS A 55 3.58 14.61 28.94
C HIS A 55 3.53 14.92 27.45
N HIS A 56 2.51 14.41 26.75
CA HIS A 56 2.46 14.46 25.30
C HIS A 56 1.05 14.63 24.76
N LEU A 57 0.96 15.34 23.64
CA LEU A 57 -0.13 15.26 22.68
C LEU A 57 0.31 14.31 21.57
N ILE A 58 -0.45 13.22 21.37
CA ILE A 58 -0.19 12.21 20.34
C ILE A 58 -1.32 12.25 19.32
N ALA A 59 -0.99 12.48 18.06
CA ALA A 59 -1.95 12.46 16.96
C ALA A 59 -1.73 11.23 16.09
N LYS A 60 -2.82 10.54 15.72
CA LYS A 60 -2.78 9.36 14.85
C LYS A 60 -3.95 9.37 13.87
N GLY A 61 -3.66 9.24 12.59
CA GLY A 61 -4.69 9.13 11.57
C GLY A 61 -4.15 9.08 10.16
N SER A 62 -5.07 9.16 9.21
CA SER A 62 -4.79 9.11 7.77
C SER A 62 -4.99 10.48 7.14
N LEU A 63 -3.93 11.05 6.60
CA LEU A 63 -3.94 12.36 5.97
C LEU A 63 -4.85 12.37 4.74
N THR A 64 -4.86 11.28 3.96
CA THR A 64 -5.76 11.09 2.82
C THR A 64 -7.23 11.20 3.22
N LYS A 65 -7.63 10.52 4.31
CA LYS A 65 -9.01 10.55 4.80
C LYS A 65 -9.39 11.92 5.35
N LEU A 66 -8.43 12.68 5.86
CA LEU A 66 -8.71 14.04 6.34
C LEU A 66 -9.11 14.95 5.19
N TYR A 67 -8.41 14.82 4.05
CA TYR A 67 -8.56 15.67 2.87
C TYR A 67 -9.72 15.24 1.96
N TYR A 68 -9.87 13.93 1.68
CA TYR A 68 -10.86 13.41 0.72
C TYR A 68 -12.07 12.70 1.36
N ASP A 69 -12.10 12.52 2.68
CA ASP A 69 -13.03 11.62 3.38
C ASP A 69 -12.99 10.14 2.89
N ASP A 70 -11.97 9.77 2.10
CA ASP A 70 -11.69 8.41 1.63
C ASP A 70 -10.19 8.04 1.75
N ASN A 71 -9.86 6.76 1.54
CA ASN A 71 -8.47 6.27 1.54
C ASN A 71 -8.22 5.43 0.30
N LEU A 72 -8.56 5.99 -0.85
CA LEU A 72 -8.34 5.38 -2.15
C LEU A 72 -7.59 6.32 -3.08
N GLN A 73 -7.84 7.62 -2.93
CA GLN A 73 -7.11 8.64 -3.64
C GLN A 73 -5.73 8.84 -3.03
N ASN A 74 -4.86 9.40 -3.86
CA ASN A 74 -3.47 9.62 -3.57
C ASN A 74 -3.26 11.13 -3.39
N LEU A 75 -2.76 11.59 -2.24
CA LEU A 75 -2.40 13.00 -2.07
C LEU A 75 -1.12 13.33 -2.84
N ASN A 76 -1.18 14.36 -3.69
CA ASN A 76 0.01 15.00 -4.23
C ASN A 76 0.70 15.86 -3.16
N PHE A 77 1.88 16.39 -3.47
CA PHE A 77 2.68 17.13 -2.49
C PHE A 77 2.02 18.44 -2.01
N SER A 78 1.43 19.24 -2.91
CA SER A 78 0.68 20.45 -2.54
C SER A 78 -0.48 20.12 -1.59
N GLN A 79 -1.21 19.05 -1.87
CA GLN A 79 -2.33 18.60 -1.04
C GLN A 79 -1.87 18.09 0.32
N VAL A 80 -0.69 17.47 0.40
CA VAL A 80 -0.07 17.16 1.70
C VAL A 80 0.17 18.45 2.47
N GLN A 81 0.78 19.47 1.86
CA GLN A 81 1.04 20.75 2.54
C GLN A 81 -0.26 21.42 3.00
N GLU A 82 -1.28 21.46 2.15
CA GLU A 82 -2.61 21.97 2.50
C GLU A 82 -3.21 21.23 3.70
N ALA A 83 -3.17 19.89 3.70
CA ALA A 83 -3.70 19.08 4.80
C ALA A 83 -2.94 19.27 6.12
N LEU A 84 -1.63 19.51 6.06
CA LEU A 84 -0.80 19.83 7.23
C LEU A 84 -1.13 21.25 7.77
N THR A 85 -1.32 22.22 6.88
CA THR A 85 -1.73 23.58 7.27
C THR A 85 -3.15 23.62 7.84
N GLU A 86 -4.06 22.77 7.33
CA GLU A 86 -5.39 22.58 7.93
C GLU A 86 -5.27 22.12 9.39
N PHE A 87 -4.32 21.24 9.71
CA PHE A 87 -4.10 20.78 11.08
C PHE A 87 -3.69 21.90 12.04
N GLU A 88 -2.71 22.70 11.64
CA GLU A 88 -2.19 23.80 12.46
C GLU A 88 -3.27 24.87 12.66
N THR A 89 -4.02 25.18 11.61
CA THR A 89 -5.13 26.15 11.65
C THR A 89 -6.28 25.65 12.52
N LEU A 90 -6.68 24.39 12.35
CA LEU A 90 -7.80 23.81 13.06
C LEU A 90 -7.58 23.81 14.57
N PHE A 91 -6.37 23.50 15.02
CA PHE A 91 -6.07 23.42 16.46
C PHE A 91 -5.51 24.70 17.04
N GLY A 92 -5.00 25.62 16.20
CA GLY A 92 -4.30 26.82 16.66
C GLY A 92 -3.02 26.46 17.41
N ILE A 93 -2.39 25.34 17.05
CA ILE A 93 -1.15 24.84 17.64
C ILE A 93 -0.11 24.78 16.51
N PRO A 94 1.03 25.46 16.64
CA PRO A 94 2.14 25.24 15.73
C PRO A 94 2.70 23.84 16.02
N PHE A 95 2.70 22.97 15.02
CA PHE A 95 3.24 21.61 15.15
C PHE A 95 4.70 21.53 14.71
N ASP A 96 5.35 22.65 14.40
CA ASP A 96 6.74 22.74 13.98
C ASP A 96 7.71 21.97 14.89
N LYS A 97 7.42 21.92 16.21
CA LYS A 97 8.19 21.15 17.21
C LYS A 97 7.71 19.73 17.46
N ALA A 98 6.61 19.30 16.84
CA ALA A 98 6.12 17.94 16.97
C ALA A 98 7.06 16.97 16.27
N ILE A 99 7.34 15.84 16.91
CA ILE A 99 8.16 14.78 16.38
C ILE A 99 7.27 13.85 15.55
N VAL A 100 7.65 13.61 14.30
CA VAL A 100 6.99 12.62 13.45
C VAL A 100 7.40 11.23 13.93
N THR A 101 6.40 10.45 14.34
CA THR A 101 6.62 9.11 14.90
C THR A 101 6.35 8.00 13.89
N ARG A 102 5.52 8.29 12.88
CA ARG A 102 5.22 7.38 11.78
C ARG A 102 4.71 8.12 10.54
N VAL A 103 5.13 7.63 9.38
CA VAL A 103 4.61 8.01 8.06
C VAL A 103 4.41 6.73 7.27
N ASP A 104 3.20 6.52 6.75
CA ASP A 104 2.96 5.47 5.76
C ASP A 104 2.85 6.14 4.38
N ILE A 105 3.75 5.77 3.48
CA ILE A 105 3.65 6.08 2.06
C ILE A 105 2.86 4.95 1.41
N ALA A 106 1.84 5.27 0.62
CA ALA A 106 0.99 4.23 0.06
C ALA A 106 0.37 4.60 -1.27
N SER A 107 0.15 3.59 -2.14
CA SER A 107 -0.60 3.74 -3.39
C SER A 107 -1.66 2.67 -3.54
N SER A 108 -2.86 3.08 -3.98
CA SER A 108 -3.92 2.18 -4.44
C SER A 108 -3.87 2.06 -5.96
N MET A 109 -3.77 0.84 -6.47
CA MET A 109 -3.68 0.56 -7.90
C MET A 109 -4.86 -0.30 -8.33
N LEU A 110 -5.57 0.12 -9.38
CA LEU A 110 -6.58 -0.72 -10.04
C LEU A 110 -5.84 -1.78 -10.86
N MET A 111 -6.13 -3.05 -10.64
CA MET A 111 -5.48 -4.22 -11.24
C MET A 111 -6.38 -4.90 -12.26
N ASP A 112 -5.78 -5.58 -13.23
CA ASP A 112 -6.51 -6.28 -14.28
C ASP A 112 -7.06 -7.62 -13.78
N GLN A 113 -6.38 -8.24 -12.79
CA GLN A 113 -6.80 -9.47 -12.12
C GLN A 113 -7.05 -9.26 -10.63
N LEU A 114 -7.53 -10.31 -9.94
CA LEU A 114 -7.78 -10.26 -8.50
C LEU A 114 -6.49 -9.89 -7.73
N PRO A 115 -6.52 -8.95 -6.77
CA PRO A 115 -5.35 -8.52 -5.99
C PRO A 115 -4.60 -9.68 -5.33
N LYS A 116 -5.33 -10.72 -4.89
CA LYS A 116 -4.76 -11.94 -4.31
C LYS A 116 -3.70 -12.59 -5.21
N LEU A 117 -3.88 -12.59 -6.53
CA LEU A 117 -2.95 -13.25 -7.45
C LEU A 117 -1.57 -12.55 -7.46
N TYR A 118 -1.55 -11.22 -7.39
CA TYR A 118 -0.32 -10.44 -7.24
C TYR A 118 0.30 -10.62 -5.86
N ILE A 119 -0.52 -10.67 -4.81
CA ILE A 119 -0.02 -10.87 -3.43
C ILE A 119 0.64 -12.26 -3.30
N ASP A 120 0.06 -13.29 -3.90
CA ASP A 120 0.55 -14.67 -3.81
C ASP A 120 1.97 -14.82 -4.37
N ILE A 121 2.35 -14.07 -5.41
CA ILE A 121 3.69 -14.13 -6.01
C ILE A 121 4.79 -13.44 -5.19
N LEU A 122 4.44 -12.64 -4.18
CA LEU A 122 5.42 -11.90 -3.37
C LEU A 122 6.02 -12.76 -2.27
N GLN A 123 7.33 -12.71 -2.08
CA GLN A 123 8.02 -13.35 -0.97
C GLN A 123 8.55 -12.30 0.00
N ALA A 124 8.82 -12.72 1.23
CA ALA A 124 9.47 -11.85 2.20
C ALA A 124 10.89 -11.53 1.72
N PRO A 125 11.32 -10.25 1.75
CA PRO A 125 12.71 -9.91 1.58
C PRO A 125 13.59 -10.59 2.65
N SER A 126 14.88 -10.77 2.35
CA SER A 126 15.82 -11.33 3.32
C SER A 126 15.86 -10.50 4.60
N GLY A 127 15.79 -11.15 5.76
CA GLY A 127 15.78 -10.52 7.08
C GLY A 127 14.39 -10.01 7.54
N PHE A 128 13.36 -10.05 6.70
CA PHE A 128 12.01 -9.64 7.08
C PHE A 128 11.20 -10.81 7.64
N GLU A 129 10.48 -10.58 8.72
CA GLU A 129 9.43 -11.47 9.20
C GLU A 129 8.16 -11.30 8.34
N ALA A 130 7.52 -12.41 7.98
CA ALA A 130 6.29 -12.40 7.18
C ALA A 130 5.04 -12.74 8.01
N ASP A 131 4.02 -11.89 7.91
CA ASP A 131 2.66 -12.16 8.39
C ASP A 131 1.73 -12.24 7.17
N ASN A 132 1.31 -13.45 6.84
CA ASN A 132 0.50 -13.77 5.67
C ASN A 132 -0.94 -14.05 6.10
N LYS A 133 -1.85 -13.17 5.70
CA LYS A 133 -3.30 -13.37 5.80
C LYS A 133 -3.88 -13.65 4.42
N ARG A 134 -5.14 -14.09 4.38
CA ARG A 134 -5.83 -14.52 3.14
C ARG A 134 -5.68 -13.55 1.96
N THR A 135 -5.75 -12.25 2.22
CA THR A 135 -5.72 -11.18 1.20
C THR A 135 -4.74 -10.06 1.58
N THR A 136 -3.76 -10.35 2.44
CA THR A 136 -2.79 -9.37 2.92
C THR A 136 -1.47 -10.06 3.21
N LYS A 137 -0.36 -9.51 2.73
CA LYS A 137 0.99 -9.84 3.18
C LYS A 137 1.60 -8.64 3.86
N THR A 138 2.17 -8.87 5.04
CA THR A 138 2.94 -7.87 5.77
C THR A 138 4.35 -8.40 5.97
N PHE A 139 5.36 -7.62 5.61
CA PHE A 139 6.76 -7.91 5.88
C PHE A 139 7.29 -6.89 6.89
N LYS A 140 7.92 -7.35 7.96
CA LYS A 140 8.41 -6.50 9.06
C LYS A 140 9.90 -6.68 9.25
N HIS A 141 10.63 -5.58 9.36
CA HIS A 141 12.04 -5.59 9.73
C HIS A 141 12.34 -4.34 10.55
N HIS A 142 12.66 -4.53 11.83
CA HIS A 142 12.86 -3.46 12.80
C HIS A 142 11.73 -2.41 12.78
N ALA A 143 12.03 -1.19 12.34
CA ALA A 143 11.10 -0.06 12.29
C ALA A 143 10.34 0.07 10.97
N THR A 144 10.67 -0.77 9.97
CA THR A 144 10.06 -0.77 8.65
C THR A 144 8.99 -1.85 8.54
N VAL A 145 7.84 -1.47 7.98
CA VAL A 145 6.76 -2.42 7.66
C VAL A 145 6.29 -2.20 6.23
N ILE A 146 6.32 -3.26 5.44
CA ILE A 146 5.77 -3.31 4.08
C ILE A 146 4.44 -4.06 4.17
N CYS A 147 3.36 -3.47 3.67
CA CYS A 147 2.03 -4.10 3.67
C CYS A 147 1.42 -4.05 2.28
N ILE A 148 0.99 -5.19 1.75
CA ILE A 148 0.36 -5.29 0.44
C ILE A 148 -0.93 -6.10 0.58
N TYR A 149 -2.06 -5.52 0.18
CA TYR A 149 -3.36 -6.12 0.44
C TYR A 149 -4.43 -5.77 -0.59
N ASP A 150 -5.48 -6.59 -0.62
CA ASP A 150 -6.71 -6.32 -1.35
C ASP A 150 -7.51 -5.24 -0.62
N LYS A 151 -7.54 -4.04 -1.21
CA LYS A 151 -8.17 -2.87 -0.60
C LYS A 151 -9.69 -3.00 -0.53
N VAL A 152 -10.31 -3.62 -1.54
CA VAL A 152 -11.77 -3.80 -1.56
C VAL A 152 -12.19 -4.80 -0.50
N GLU A 153 -11.41 -5.88 -0.29
CA GLU A 153 -11.65 -6.83 0.79
C GLU A 153 -11.45 -6.20 2.17
N GLN A 154 -10.46 -5.31 2.33
CA GLN A 154 -10.28 -4.53 3.57
C GLN A 154 -11.51 -3.66 3.87
N LEU A 155 -12.05 -2.97 2.86
CA LEU A 155 -13.29 -2.17 2.99
C LEU A 155 -14.51 -3.05 3.30
N ARG A 156 -14.57 -4.27 2.77
CA ARG A 156 -15.68 -5.22 3.01
C ARG A 156 -15.78 -5.61 4.48
N ILE A 157 -14.64 -5.81 5.13
CA ILE A 157 -14.54 -6.26 6.53
C ILE A 157 -14.69 -5.08 7.51
N ASP A 158 -14.32 -3.86 7.10
CA ASP A 158 -14.47 -2.66 7.90
C ASP A 158 -15.93 -2.16 7.90
N ARG A 159 -16.62 -2.37 9.02
CA ARG A 159 -18.04 -2.01 9.20
C ARG A 159 -18.31 -0.52 9.00
N TYR A 160 -17.33 0.35 9.24
CA TYR A 160 -17.48 1.80 9.08
C TYR A 160 -17.27 2.26 7.63
N GLN A 161 -16.86 1.37 6.73
CA GLN A 161 -16.52 1.70 5.34
C GLN A 161 -17.52 1.12 4.34
N ARG A 162 -18.77 0.85 4.77
CA ARG A 162 -19.78 0.20 3.91
C ARG A 162 -20.12 1.01 2.66
N ALA A 163 -20.18 2.34 2.77
CA ALA A 163 -20.42 3.24 1.64
C ALA A 163 -19.28 3.14 0.61
N ALA A 164 -18.03 3.21 1.06
CA ALA A 164 -16.86 3.03 0.21
C ALA A 164 -16.84 1.63 -0.43
N TYR A 165 -17.08 0.56 0.33
CA TYR A 165 -17.19 -0.79 -0.22
C TYR A 165 -18.24 -0.88 -1.34
N ASN A 166 -19.42 -0.29 -1.14
CA ASN A 166 -20.48 -0.32 -2.16
C ASN A 166 -20.09 0.40 -3.47
N LYS A 167 -19.25 1.45 -3.38
CA LYS A 167 -18.74 2.20 -4.54
C LYS A 167 -17.70 1.39 -5.32
N PHE A 168 -16.84 0.64 -4.62
CA PHE A 168 -15.70 -0.05 -5.23
C PHE A 168 -15.84 -1.56 -5.37
N LYS A 169 -16.95 -2.16 -4.89
CA LYS A 169 -17.24 -3.59 -5.11
C LYS A 169 -17.15 -3.94 -6.59
N GLY A 170 -16.51 -5.06 -6.91
CA GLY A 170 -16.26 -5.51 -8.28
C GLY A 170 -15.01 -4.92 -8.95
N HIS A 171 -14.35 -3.95 -8.32
CA HIS A 171 -13.02 -3.49 -8.77
C HIS A 171 -11.92 -4.33 -8.10
N ASN A 172 -10.81 -4.50 -8.79
CA ASN A 172 -9.62 -5.16 -8.27
C ASN A 172 -8.63 -4.11 -7.78
N ILE A 173 -8.73 -3.66 -6.54
CA ILE A 173 -7.83 -2.60 -6.03
C ILE A 173 -6.79 -3.24 -5.10
N LEU A 174 -5.53 -3.17 -5.50
CA LEU A 174 -4.39 -3.58 -4.68
C LEU A 174 -3.76 -2.34 -4.04
N LYS A 175 -3.58 -2.36 -2.72
CA LYS A 175 -2.89 -1.28 -2.01
C LYS A 175 -1.54 -1.76 -1.52
N TYR A 176 -0.51 -0.96 -1.80
CA TYR A 176 0.85 -1.14 -1.29
C TYR A 176 1.20 0.02 -0.35
N GLU A 177 1.59 -0.30 0.87
CA GLU A 177 2.00 0.63 1.93
C GLU A 177 3.45 0.33 2.39
N TYR A 178 4.26 1.37 2.51
CA TYR A 178 5.56 1.36 3.17
C TYR A 178 5.51 2.27 4.39
N ARG A 179 5.69 1.68 5.57
CA ARG A 179 5.61 2.36 6.85
C ARG A 179 7.00 2.63 7.40
N CYS A 180 7.29 3.92 7.53
CA CYS A 180 8.46 4.45 8.23
C CYS A 180 8.06 4.78 9.67
N LYS A 181 8.83 4.31 10.65
CA LYS A 181 8.72 4.73 12.05
C LYS A 181 9.96 5.51 12.47
N SER A 182 9.94 6.12 13.67
CA SER A 182 11.01 7.00 14.19
C SER A 182 12.45 6.58 13.93
N TYR A 183 12.78 5.28 13.98
CA TYR A 183 14.15 4.82 13.70
C TYR A 183 14.49 4.85 12.20
N THR A 184 13.53 4.54 11.32
CA THR A 184 13.67 4.65 9.86
C THR A 184 13.94 6.09 9.43
N PHE A 185 13.42 7.09 10.16
CA PHE A 185 13.68 8.48 9.78
C PHE A 185 15.10 8.96 10.08
N ARG A 186 15.81 8.34 11.03
CA ARG A 186 17.21 8.70 11.33
C ARG A 186 18.16 8.47 10.15
N THR A 187 17.77 7.61 9.20
CA THR A 187 18.54 7.38 7.97
C THR A 187 18.10 8.28 6.82
N LEU A 188 16.96 8.99 6.97
CA LEU A 188 16.36 9.84 5.93
C LEU A 188 16.59 11.34 6.19
N SER A 189 16.86 11.71 7.44
CA SER A 189 17.15 13.08 7.84
C SER A 189 18.29 13.12 8.85
N ASP A 190 19.09 14.19 8.82
CA ASP A 190 20.15 14.47 9.80
C ASP A 190 19.53 14.86 11.16
N GLY A 191 19.02 13.87 11.90
CA GLY A 191 18.52 14.05 13.27
C GLY A 191 17.05 13.68 13.47
N ILE A 192 16.36 14.48 14.30
CA ILE A 192 14.95 14.25 14.66
C ILE A 192 14.07 14.79 13.54
N THR A 193 13.22 13.94 12.99
CA THR A 193 12.20 14.36 12.02
C THR A 193 11.07 15.08 12.74
N THR A 194 11.00 16.39 12.51
CA THR A 194 9.89 17.22 12.98
C THR A 194 8.78 17.27 11.96
N PHE A 195 7.62 17.79 12.37
CA PHE A 195 6.48 18.02 11.49
C PHE A 195 6.84 18.93 10.31
N ASP A 196 7.69 19.94 10.54
CA ASP A 196 8.19 20.85 9.51
C ASP A 196 8.89 20.13 8.35
N CYS A 197 9.56 19.00 8.63
CA CYS A 197 10.19 18.21 7.57
C CYS A 197 9.18 17.75 6.51
N LEU A 198 7.91 17.57 6.86
CA LEU A 198 6.86 17.12 5.92
C LEU A 198 6.52 18.17 4.86
N TYR A 199 6.85 19.45 5.10
CA TYR A 199 6.72 20.53 4.11
C TYR A 199 7.93 20.62 3.15
N SER A 200 9.00 19.84 3.37
CA SER A 200 10.18 19.84 2.52
C SER A 200 10.01 18.92 1.31
N PRO A 201 10.17 19.43 0.07
CA PRO A 201 10.19 18.60 -1.13
C PRO A 201 11.30 17.54 -1.09
N GLN A 202 12.45 17.86 -0.51
CA GLN A 202 13.59 16.94 -0.40
C GLN A 202 13.28 15.78 0.55
N PHE A 203 12.65 16.06 1.70
CA PHE A 203 12.23 15.02 2.62
C PHE A 203 11.13 14.14 2.01
N TYR A 204 10.14 14.74 1.35
CA TYR A 204 9.09 14.00 0.65
C TYR A 204 9.66 13.11 -0.46
N LYS A 205 10.65 13.62 -1.23
CA LYS A 205 11.40 12.83 -2.22
C LYS A 205 12.11 11.62 -1.60
N ALA A 206 12.71 11.78 -0.42
CA ALA A 206 13.34 10.68 0.30
C ALA A 206 12.32 9.61 0.74
N LEU A 207 11.14 10.04 1.23
CA LEU A 207 10.05 9.13 1.57
C LEU A 207 9.53 8.34 0.36
N LEU A 208 9.35 8.99 -0.79
CA LEU A 208 8.94 8.31 -2.03
C LEU A 208 9.98 7.27 -2.47
N LYS A 209 11.27 7.60 -2.36
CA LYS A 209 12.36 6.68 -2.68
C LYS A 209 12.32 5.44 -1.80
N GLU A 210 12.13 5.59 -0.49
CA GLU A 210 11.99 4.46 0.44
C GLU A 210 10.82 3.54 0.09
N TRP A 211 9.68 4.12 -0.27
CA TRP A 211 8.53 3.33 -0.74
C TRP A 211 8.85 2.56 -2.02
N TYR A 212 9.51 3.20 -2.98
CA TYR A 212 9.87 2.56 -4.25
C TYR A 212 10.90 1.45 -4.06
N GLU A 213 12.00 1.74 -3.37
CA GLU A 213 13.06 0.76 -3.08
C GLU A 213 12.52 -0.38 -2.19
N GLY A 214 11.64 -0.06 -1.24
CA GLY A 214 10.91 -1.04 -0.44
C GLY A 214 10.17 -2.07 -1.29
N TYR A 215 9.55 -1.65 -2.40
CA TYR A 215 8.94 -2.58 -3.36
C TYR A 215 9.97 -3.40 -4.13
N LYS A 216 11.06 -2.78 -4.60
CA LYS A 216 12.11 -3.47 -5.37
C LYS A 216 12.80 -4.57 -4.54
N LEU A 217 12.90 -4.40 -3.22
CA LEU A 217 13.42 -5.40 -2.29
C LEU A 217 12.58 -6.68 -2.22
N ILE A 218 11.29 -6.63 -2.53
CA ILE A 218 10.37 -7.78 -2.44
C ILE A 218 10.69 -8.77 -3.55
N PRO A 219 11.15 -10.00 -3.25
CA PRO A 219 11.35 -11.00 -4.29
C PRO A 219 9.99 -11.44 -4.85
N LYS A 220 9.88 -11.52 -6.17
CA LYS A 220 8.69 -12.04 -6.86
C LYS A 220 8.99 -13.42 -7.41
N LEU A 221 8.05 -14.34 -7.23
CA LEU A 221 8.12 -15.66 -7.82
C LEU A 221 7.92 -15.56 -9.32
N THR A 222 8.99 -15.80 -10.07
CA THR A 222 9.03 -15.75 -11.54
C THR A 222 8.85 -17.12 -12.20
N LEU A 223 8.51 -18.17 -11.43
CA LEU A 223 8.34 -19.53 -11.92
C LEU A 223 7.04 -20.16 -11.39
N PRO A 224 6.42 -21.07 -12.16
CA PRO A 224 5.17 -21.72 -11.78
C PRO A 224 5.42 -22.67 -10.60
N TYR A 225 4.68 -22.48 -9.51
CA TYR A 225 4.85 -23.27 -8.29
C TYR A 225 4.68 -24.78 -8.54
N ALA A 226 5.52 -25.59 -7.89
CA ALA A 226 5.34 -27.04 -7.77
C ALA A 226 3.91 -27.42 -7.30
N SER A 227 3.31 -26.63 -6.41
CA SER A 227 1.92 -26.84 -5.93
C SER A 227 0.82 -26.61 -6.98
N GLN A 228 1.14 -26.01 -8.13
CA GLN A 228 0.21 -25.90 -9.27
C GLN A 228 0.30 -27.12 -10.21
N LEU A 229 1.28 -27.99 -9.98
CA LEU A 229 1.41 -29.25 -10.69
C LEU A 229 0.43 -30.25 -10.10
N ASN A 230 -0.31 -30.92 -10.97
CA ASN A 230 -1.26 -31.92 -10.54
C ASN A 230 -0.55 -33.27 -10.39
N TYR A 231 -0.21 -33.64 -9.16
CA TYR A 231 0.50 -34.88 -8.84
C TYR A 231 -0.38 -36.13 -8.76
N THR A 232 -1.69 -36.02 -9.03
CA THR A 232 -2.62 -37.16 -8.90
C THR A 232 -2.35 -38.28 -9.90
N SER A 233 -1.77 -37.94 -11.05
CA SER A 233 -1.32 -38.91 -12.05
C SER A 233 -0.27 -38.28 -12.96
N LEU A 234 0.52 -39.12 -13.64
CA LEU A 234 1.48 -38.66 -14.64
C LEU A 234 0.82 -37.86 -15.77
N SER A 235 -0.42 -38.21 -16.14
CA SER A 235 -1.19 -37.49 -17.16
C SER A 235 -1.56 -36.09 -16.68
N ALA A 236 -2.12 -35.99 -15.47
CA ALA A 236 -2.50 -34.72 -14.89
C ALA A 236 -1.27 -33.82 -14.62
N PHE A 237 -0.14 -34.42 -14.24
CA PHE A 237 1.12 -33.73 -14.05
C PHE A 237 1.63 -33.12 -15.37
N LYS A 238 1.68 -33.94 -16.43
CA LYS A 238 2.04 -33.47 -17.78
C LYS A 238 1.10 -32.37 -18.28
N GLU A 239 -0.20 -32.50 -18.04
CA GLU A 239 -1.21 -31.49 -18.39
C GLU A 239 -0.98 -30.17 -17.64
N SER A 240 -0.63 -30.24 -16.35
CA SER A 240 -0.29 -29.05 -15.57
C SER A 240 0.98 -28.34 -16.07
N LEU A 241 2.04 -29.10 -16.40
CA LEU A 241 3.25 -28.56 -17.04
C LEU A 241 2.94 -27.91 -18.40
N LEU A 242 2.06 -28.53 -19.19
CA LEU A 242 1.69 -28.05 -20.51
C LEU A 242 0.86 -26.75 -20.43
N LYS A 243 -0.08 -26.67 -19.49
CA LYS A 243 -0.84 -25.43 -19.18
C LYS A 243 0.09 -24.30 -18.75
N ILE A 244 1.04 -24.59 -17.88
CA ILE A 244 2.09 -23.67 -17.45
C ILE A 244 2.94 -23.18 -18.63
N GLY A 245 3.39 -24.11 -19.49
CA GLY A 245 4.20 -23.80 -20.66
C GLY A 245 3.47 -22.87 -21.63
N ILE A 246 2.20 -23.15 -21.93
CA ILE A 246 1.34 -22.34 -22.80
C ILE A 246 1.10 -20.94 -22.22
N ASN A 247 0.89 -20.83 -20.91
CA ASN A 247 0.77 -19.55 -20.26
C ASN A 247 2.07 -18.74 -20.34
N THR A 248 3.23 -19.38 -20.18
CA THR A 248 4.54 -18.70 -20.25
C THR A 248 4.83 -18.05 -21.61
N ILE A 249 4.34 -18.63 -22.70
CA ILE A 249 4.50 -18.13 -24.07
C ILE A 249 3.42 -17.12 -24.51
N GLY A 250 2.64 -16.58 -23.56
CA GLY A 250 1.64 -15.54 -23.83
C GLY A 250 0.24 -16.05 -24.16
N GLY A 251 -0.05 -17.33 -23.91
CA GLY A 251 -1.36 -17.93 -24.11
C GLY A 251 -1.53 -18.61 -25.46
N ILE A 252 -2.72 -19.19 -25.66
CA ILE A 252 -3.03 -20.01 -26.85
C ILE A 252 -3.09 -19.14 -28.11
N GLU A 253 -3.56 -17.89 -27.99
CA GLU A 253 -3.73 -16.95 -29.09
C GLU A 253 -2.41 -16.59 -29.75
N VAL A 254 -1.35 -16.38 -28.95
CA VAL A 254 0.01 -16.07 -29.44
C VAL A 254 0.59 -17.26 -30.20
N LEU A 255 0.48 -18.46 -29.63
CA LEU A 255 0.97 -19.68 -30.29
C LEU A 255 0.18 -19.95 -31.59
N MET A 256 -1.13 -19.75 -31.57
CA MET A 256 -1.99 -19.83 -32.76
C MET A 256 -1.64 -18.80 -33.83
N GLY A 257 -1.23 -17.59 -33.43
CA GLY A 257 -0.68 -16.57 -34.32
C GLY A 257 0.61 -17.01 -34.99
N GLY A 258 1.58 -17.52 -34.21
CA GLY A 258 2.86 -18.00 -34.72
C GLY A 258 2.75 -19.18 -35.70
N LEU A 259 1.82 -20.11 -35.45
CA LEU A 259 1.58 -21.28 -36.31
C LEU A 259 1.21 -20.92 -37.76
N LYS A 260 0.66 -19.72 -38.00
CA LYS A 260 0.31 -19.25 -39.35
C LYS A 260 1.54 -19.06 -40.24
N HIS A 261 2.68 -18.77 -39.64
CA HIS A 261 3.91 -18.39 -40.35
C HIS A 261 4.92 -19.54 -40.48
N ILE A 262 4.64 -20.69 -39.86
CA ILE A 262 5.50 -21.88 -39.90
C ILE A 262 5.06 -22.81 -41.03
N LYS A 263 6.00 -23.21 -41.92
CA LYS A 263 5.76 -24.24 -42.95
C LYS A 263 5.59 -25.60 -42.30
N MET A 264 4.41 -26.21 -42.46
CA MET A 264 4.10 -27.57 -42.00
C MET A 264 2.92 -28.15 -42.81
N PRO A 265 2.74 -29.48 -42.82
CA PRO A 265 1.59 -30.11 -43.47
C PRO A 265 0.25 -29.66 -42.86
N LYS A 266 -0.77 -29.47 -43.72
CA LYS A 266 -2.09 -28.95 -43.32
C LYS A 266 -2.78 -29.79 -42.24
N PHE A 267 -2.63 -31.12 -42.31
CA PHE A 267 -3.21 -32.04 -41.34
C PHE A 267 -2.57 -31.89 -39.95
N VAL A 268 -1.24 -31.68 -39.89
CA VAL A 268 -0.49 -31.44 -38.63
C VAL A 268 -0.94 -30.13 -38.00
N ARG A 269 -1.01 -29.04 -38.79
CA ARG A 269 -1.51 -27.74 -38.31
C ARG A 269 -2.93 -27.85 -37.75
N GLY A 270 -3.80 -28.58 -38.43
CA GLY A 270 -5.17 -28.81 -37.98
C GLY A 270 -5.27 -29.61 -36.68
N ALA A 271 -4.41 -30.62 -36.50
CA ALA A 271 -4.34 -31.40 -35.26
C ALA A 271 -3.85 -30.56 -34.08
N ILE A 272 -2.79 -29.76 -34.26
CA ILE A 272 -2.27 -28.85 -33.23
C ILE A 272 -3.33 -27.83 -32.84
N LYS A 273 -3.99 -27.21 -33.82
CA LYS A 273 -5.07 -26.24 -33.58
C LYS A 273 -6.20 -26.83 -32.72
N ARG A 274 -6.72 -28.01 -33.09
CA ARG A 274 -7.79 -28.67 -32.32
C ARG A 274 -7.36 -29.02 -30.90
N TYR A 275 -6.11 -29.48 -30.74
CA TYR A 275 -5.57 -29.79 -29.42
C TYR A 275 -5.52 -28.54 -28.54
N LEU A 276 -4.98 -27.43 -29.06
CA LEU A 276 -4.91 -26.16 -28.32
C LEU A 276 -6.31 -25.61 -27.99
N GLU A 277 -7.25 -25.67 -28.92
CA GLU A 277 -8.64 -25.25 -28.72
C GLU A 277 -9.38 -26.10 -27.68
N SER A 278 -8.97 -27.37 -27.49
CA SER A 278 -9.52 -28.26 -26.46
C SER A 278 -9.00 -27.98 -25.06
N LEU A 279 -7.92 -27.19 -24.93
CA LEU A 279 -7.36 -26.85 -23.62
C LEU A 279 -8.20 -25.76 -22.95
N PRO A 280 -8.33 -25.78 -21.60
CA PRO A 280 -8.98 -24.71 -20.87
C PRO A 280 -8.28 -23.37 -21.16
N LYS A 281 -9.05 -22.33 -21.51
CA LYS A 281 -8.51 -20.97 -21.65
C LYS A 281 -8.02 -20.48 -20.29
N LEU A 282 -6.73 -20.15 -20.20
CA LEU A 282 -6.09 -19.65 -18.98
C LEU A 282 -5.32 -18.37 -19.30
N LYS A 283 -5.29 -17.44 -18.34
CA LYS A 283 -4.43 -16.26 -18.39
C LYS A 283 -3.04 -16.59 -17.80
N PRO A 284 -1.94 -16.00 -18.31
CA PRO A 284 -0.62 -16.15 -17.70
C PRO A 284 -0.53 -15.42 -16.36
N LEU A 285 0.10 -16.05 -15.37
CA LEU A 285 -0.14 -15.72 -13.95
C LEU A 285 1.11 -15.39 -13.13
N SER A 286 2.29 -15.15 -13.74
CA SER A 286 3.47 -14.70 -12.98
C SER A 286 4.28 -13.60 -13.68
N PRO A 287 4.77 -13.73 -14.93
CA PRO A 287 5.48 -12.63 -15.59
C PRO A 287 4.57 -11.46 -15.99
N ILE A 288 3.33 -11.73 -16.40
CA ILE A 288 2.35 -10.68 -16.73
C ILE A 288 1.88 -9.97 -15.46
N LEU A 289 1.61 -10.70 -14.37
CA LEU A 289 1.22 -10.10 -13.10
C LEU A 289 2.35 -9.28 -12.49
N GLN A 290 3.58 -9.80 -12.56
CA GLN A 290 4.76 -9.04 -12.14
C GLN A 290 4.91 -7.79 -13.02
N LYS A 291 4.87 -7.92 -14.35
CA LYS A 291 5.02 -6.77 -15.25
C LYS A 291 3.98 -5.70 -14.97
N GLU A 292 2.71 -6.07 -14.86
CA GLU A 292 1.65 -5.11 -14.55
C GLU A 292 1.85 -4.45 -13.18
N LEU A 293 2.28 -5.21 -12.16
CA LEU A 293 2.56 -4.66 -10.84
C LEU A 293 3.78 -3.72 -10.87
N ASP A 294 4.86 -4.12 -11.54
CA ASP A 294 6.07 -3.31 -11.74
C ASP A 294 5.70 -2.01 -12.50
N ASP A 295 5.00 -2.10 -13.63
CA ASP A 295 4.56 -0.94 -14.42
C ASP A 295 3.70 0.03 -13.58
N LYS A 296 2.79 -0.48 -12.73
CA LYS A 296 1.91 0.35 -11.89
C LYS A 296 2.66 0.99 -10.72
N ILE A 297 3.67 0.31 -10.16
CA ILE A 297 4.54 0.89 -9.14
C ILE A 297 5.44 1.96 -9.74
N ASP A 298 6.07 1.67 -10.88
CA ASP A 298 6.94 2.60 -11.62
C ASP A 298 6.14 3.86 -11.99
N PHE A 299 4.94 3.69 -12.59
CA PHE A 299 4.05 4.81 -12.91
C PHE A 299 3.68 5.66 -11.70
N ALA A 300 3.31 5.04 -10.57
CA ALA A 300 2.94 5.77 -9.35
C ALA A 300 4.13 6.56 -8.76
N TYR A 301 5.34 6.00 -8.83
CA TYR A 301 6.55 6.66 -8.37
C TYR A 301 6.96 7.82 -9.29
N GLU A 302 6.99 7.58 -10.60
CA GLU A 302 7.38 8.58 -11.60
C GLU A 302 6.41 9.75 -11.63
N SER A 303 5.09 9.49 -11.56
CA SER A 303 4.08 10.55 -11.50
C SER A 303 4.26 11.43 -10.27
N ALA A 304 4.47 10.83 -9.09
CA ALA A 304 4.69 11.58 -7.86
C ALA A 304 6.02 12.37 -7.87
N MET A 305 7.05 11.85 -8.55
CA MET A 305 8.32 12.55 -8.71
C MET A 305 8.23 13.72 -9.70
N LEU A 306 7.45 13.58 -10.77
CA LEU A 306 7.21 14.64 -11.75
C LEU A 306 6.42 15.80 -11.13
N GLU A 307 5.34 15.49 -10.38
CA GLU A 307 4.57 16.50 -9.63
C GLU A 307 5.44 17.32 -8.66
N LEU A 308 6.45 16.70 -8.05
CA LEU A 308 7.40 17.42 -7.18
C LEU A 308 8.33 18.36 -7.94
N GLN A 309 8.71 18.02 -9.17
CA GLN A 309 9.56 18.87 -10.00
C GLN A 309 8.84 20.16 -10.41
N ASP A 310 7.53 20.08 -10.65
CA ASP A 310 6.70 21.25 -10.96
C ASP A 310 6.46 22.17 -9.75
N THR A 311 6.82 21.72 -8.54
CA THR A 311 6.65 22.49 -7.27
C THR A 311 7.95 23.13 -6.78
N LEU A 312 9.10 22.83 -7.41
CA LEU A 312 10.44 23.31 -7.06
C LEU A 312 10.90 24.46 -7.96
#